data_AF-A0A924ZA09-F1
#
_entry.id   AF-A0A924ZA09-F1
#
_cell.length_a   1.000
_cell.length_b   1.000
_cell.length_c   1.000
_cell.angle_alpha   90.00
_cell.angle_beta   90.00
_cell.angle_gamma   90.00
#
_symmetry.space_group_name_H-M   'P 1'
#
loop_
_entity.id
_entity.type
_entity.pdbx_description
1 polymer ?
#
loop_
_entity_poly.entity_id
_entity_poly.type
_entity_poly.pdbx_seq_one_letter_code
_entity_poly.pdbx_strand_id
1 'polypeptide(L)'
;MLTMRTTVAAAIVALLPQLAAAQTDPKARLREAVGAALAPLLGDSSRTAVDKLMEVKPEGAISRGFNVDAVAKALFGRNATNVAADCRTSSTALGEADTGLCMIDSGARDHPTAAYSMLAFSKNIGMGDIVFARRSAFNPGSETLPPAVRLSDADAYNRARAVVEMMGVPKSEIPVAPADAKNKMPVRSLVIGADQRADGGGPRIAVQKVVTLPRAFVLPGGLKLPTGQVLSHVIAPGGATVAMDDGSLPQMVRIDGWFDAQMDPKLDPRLAKTTAALTNEITDDLYGEGVRQVGSLSILIALRRAYPNPDDPNPPLCPVCGVLRPALKVIVSQPGVGPVASSEKAWVAPGLVREFDLVEQTDQERPSR
;
A
#
# COMPACT_ATOMS: atom_id res chain seq x y z
N MET A 1 9.66 79.63 -27.28
CA MET A 1 8.62 79.39 -26.26
C MET A 1 8.31 77.90 -26.23
N LEU A 2 8.40 77.34 -25.02
CA LEU A 2 8.05 76.00 -24.53
C LEU A 2 8.52 74.73 -25.29
N THR A 3 9.48 74.10 -24.63
CA THR A 3 9.97 72.72 -24.64
C THR A 3 8.90 71.67 -24.31
N MET A 4 9.02 70.47 -24.91
CA MET A 4 8.89 69.21 -24.18
C MET A 4 9.69 68.08 -24.85
N ARG A 5 10.73 67.63 -24.14
CA ARG A 5 11.42 66.34 -24.29
C ARG A 5 10.72 65.32 -23.39
N THR A 6 10.62 64.05 -23.81
CA THR A 6 10.72 62.82 -22.96
C THR A 6 10.49 61.58 -23.84
N THR A 7 11.52 60.82 -24.22
CA THR A 7 11.98 59.55 -23.61
C THR A 7 10.95 58.40 -23.62
N VAL A 8 11.00 57.56 -24.66
CA VAL A 8 10.45 56.20 -24.67
C VAL A 8 11.62 55.22 -24.81
N ALA A 9 12.26 54.90 -23.69
CA ALA A 9 13.33 53.90 -23.62
C ALA A 9 13.44 53.38 -22.18
N ALA A 10 12.39 52.73 -21.66
CA ALA A 10 12.43 52.07 -20.35
C ALA A 10 11.32 51.01 -20.16
N ALA A 11 11.03 50.19 -21.18
CA ALA A 11 10.00 49.15 -21.06
C ALA A 11 10.42 47.78 -21.64
N ILE A 12 11.73 47.50 -21.75
CA ILE A 12 12.22 46.18 -22.21
C ILE A 12 12.94 45.40 -21.10
N VAL A 13 13.34 46.03 -19.99
CA VAL A 13 14.09 45.33 -18.93
C VAL A 13 13.18 44.66 -17.87
N ALA A 14 11.89 44.98 -17.83
CA ALA A 14 10.95 44.41 -16.86
C ALA A 14 10.27 43.09 -17.30
N LEU A 15 10.50 42.62 -18.53
CA LEU A 15 9.92 41.35 -19.05
C LEU A 15 10.88 40.15 -18.96
N LEU A 16 12.14 40.38 -18.58
CA LEU A 16 13.13 39.31 -18.44
C LEU A 16 12.90 38.37 -17.24
N PRO A 17 12.34 38.79 -16.08
CA PRO A 17 12.11 37.85 -14.97
C PRO A 17 10.92 36.89 -15.23
N GLN A 18 9.99 37.27 -16.11
CA GLN A 18 8.80 36.45 -16.41
C GLN A 18 9.02 35.47 -17.56
N LEU A 19 10.04 35.66 -18.39
CA LEU A 19 10.47 34.68 -19.39
C LEU A 19 11.38 33.57 -18.78
N ALA A 20 12.04 33.83 -17.64
CA ALA A 20 12.83 32.81 -16.95
C ALA A 20 11.97 31.71 -16.31
N ALA A 21 10.73 32.00 -15.93
CA ALA A 21 9.76 31.01 -15.45
C ALA A 21 9.11 30.18 -16.59
N ALA A 22 9.33 30.56 -17.86
CA ALA A 22 8.78 29.87 -19.02
C ALA A 22 9.73 28.83 -19.65
N GLN A 23 10.96 28.68 -19.12
CA GLN A 23 12.03 27.92 -19.78
C GLN A 23 12.74 26.89 -18.89
N THR A 24 12.12 26.46 -17.79
CA THR A 24 12.71 25.39 -16.96
C THR A 24 12.36 24.03 -17.56
N ASP A 25 13.38 23.26 -17.91
CA ASP A 25 13.28 21.85 -18.33
C ASP A 25 12.34 21.09 -17.36
N PRO A 26 11.23 20.48 -17.86
CA PRO A 26 10.31 19.73 -17.01
C PRO A 26 11.00 18.66 -16.16
N LYS A 27 12.08 18.05 -16.68
CA LYS A 27 12.88 17.08 -15.93
C LYS A 27 13.65 17.73 -14.79
N ALA A 28 14.18 18.94 -14.99
CA ALA A 28 14.84 19.70 -13.94
C ALA A 28 13.87 20.11 -12.82
N ARG A 29 12.64 20.52 -13.15
CA ARG A 29 11.61 20.82 -12.13
C ARG A 29 11.20 19.58 -11.33
N LEU A 30 11.05 18.44 -12.01
CA LEU A 30 10.78 17.16 -11.34
C LEU A 30 11.94 16.79 -10.39
N ARG A 31 13.19 16.95 -10.85
CA ARG A 31 14.39 16.73 -10.03
C ARG A 31 14.39 17.57 -8.77
N GLU A 32 14.06 18.85 -8.90
CA GLU A 32 13.98 19.78 -7.77
C GLU A 32 12.89 19.35 -6.78
N ALA A 33 11.70 19.00 -7.26
CA ALA A 33 10.61 18.52 -6.41
C ALA A 33 10.96 17.22 -5.67
N VAL A 34 11.60 16.27 -6.36
CA VAL A 34 12.07 15.01 -5.76
C VAL A 34 13.15 15.28 -4.72
N GLY A 35 14.16 16.10 -5.04
CA GLY A 35 15.23 16.45 -4.11
C GLY A 35 14.70 17.15 -2.87
N ALA A 36 13.76 18.09 -3.02
CA ALA A 36 13.11 18.78 -1.91
C ALA A 36 12.29 17.83 -1.01
N ALA A 37 11.71 16.77 -1.57
CA ALA A 37 10.99 15.74 -0.80
C ALA A 37 11.93 14.76 -0.08
N LEU A 38 13.11 14.46 -0.65
CA LEU A 38 14.07 13.51 -0.09
C LEU A 38 14.97 14.10 1.00
N ALA A 39 15.45 15.33 0.82
CA ALA A 39 16.39 15.95 1.74
C ALA A 39 15.91 15.96 3.21
N PRO A 40 14.62 16.24 3.53
CA PRO A 40 14.11 16.17 4.89
C PRO A 40 14.06 14.75 5.48
N LEU A 41 14.06 13.71 4.64
CA LEU A 41 13.96 12.30 5.05
C LEU A 41 15.33 11.66 5.26
N LEU A 42 16.31 11.97 4.39
CA LEU A 42 17.58 11.25 4.33
C LEU A 42 18.81 12.12 4.58
N GLY A 43 18.71 13.45 4.50
CA GLY A 43 19.87 14.33 4.54
C GLY A 43 20.74 14.08 3.30
N ASP A 44 22.05 13.86 3.49
CA ASP A 44 22.98 13.62 2.37
C ASP A 44 23.03 12.15 1.91
N SER A 45 22.62 11.21 2.77
CA SER A 45 22.75 9.76 2.51
C SER A 45 21.65 8.95 3.19
N SER A 46 21.21 7.89 2.52
CA SER A 46 20.26 6.93 3.10
C SER A 46 20.85 5.99 4.15
N ARG A 47 22.16 6.04 4.41
CA ARG A 47 22.87 5.10 5.30
C ARG A 47 22.23 4.94 6.68
N THR A 48 21.93 6.05 7.36
CA THR A 48 21.29 6.01 8.68
C THR A 48 19.93 5.33 8.64
N ALA A 49 19.15 5.55 7.58
CA ALA A 49 17.87 4.87 7.40
C ALA A 49 18.07 3.37 7.17
N VAL A 50 19.04 2.97 6.33
CA VAL A 50 19.38 1.57 6.06
C VAL A 50 19.83 0.86 7.34
N ASP A 51 20.83 1.42 8.05
CA ASP A 51 21.34 0.89 9.33
C ASP A 51 20.18 0.63 10.29
N LYS A 52 19.26 1.60 10.41
CA LYS A 52 18.13 1.48 11.33
C LYS A 52 17.07 0.47 10.89
N LEU A 53 16.78 0.41 9.60
CA LEU A 53 15.81 -0.52 9.04
C LEU A 53 16.28 -1.98 9.15
N MET A 54 17.58 -2.21 9.14
CA MET A 54 18.15 -3.55 9.37
C MET A 54 17.98 -4.06 10.81
N GLU A 55 17.68 -3.19 11.77
CA GLU A 55 17.35 -3.61 13.14
C GLU A 55 15.92 -4.15 13.28
N VAL A 56 15.08 -4.00 12.25
CA VAL A 56 13.71 -4.52 12.24
C VAL A 56 13.75 -6.04 12.33
N LYS A 57 13.01 -6.59 13.30
CA LYS A 57 12.81 -8.02 13.47
C LYS A 57 11.35 -8.37 13.21
N PRO A 58 11.01 -8.98 12.07
CA PRO A 58 9.69 -9.55 11.86
C PRO A 58 9.44 -10.67 12.88
N GLU A 59 8.67 -10.36 13.94
CA GLU A 59 8.48 -11.25 15.08
C GLU A 59 7.54 -12.43 14.77
N GLY A 60 6.78 -12.37 13.67
CA GLY A 60 5.73 -13.35 13.36
C GLY A 60 5.65 -13.68 11.88
N ALA A 61 5.69 -14.98 11.56
CA ALA A 61 5.27 -15.49 10.27
C ALA A 61 3.76 -15.72 10.31
N ILE A 62 3.02 -15.30 9.28
CA ILE A 62 1.57 -15.57 9.16
C ILE A 62 1.33 -17.08 9.14
N SER A 63 2.27 -17.86 8.61
CA SER A 63 2.23 -19.33 8.66
C SER A 63 2.24 -19.93 10.07
N ARG A 64 2.74 -19.21 11.08
CA ARG A 64 2.70 -19.64 12.48
C ARG A 64 1.40 -19.27 13.17
N GLY A 65 0.78 -18.16 12.75
CA GLY A 65 -0.44 -17.63 13.37
C GLY A 65 -1.73 -18.15 12.74
N PHE A 66 -1.71 -18.49 11.45
CA PHE A 66 -2.89 -18.91 10.72
C PHE A 66 -3.26 -20.36 11.03
N ASN A 67 -4.42 -20.54 11.66
CA ASN A 67 -5.03 -21.85 11.91
C ASN A 67 -6.36 -21.93 11.15
N VAL A 68 -6.37 -22.72 10.07
CA VAL A 68 -7.54 -22.88 9.19
C VAL A 68 -8.79 -23.29 9.97
N ASP A 69 -8.69 -24.24 10.89
CA ASP A 69 -9.84 -24.75 11.63
C ASP A 69 -10.40 -23.70 12.59
N ALA A 70 -9.53 -22.95 13.26
CA ALA A 70 -9.93 -21.87 14.17
C ALA A 70 -10.59 -20.71 13.39
N VAL A 71 -9.99 -20.32 12.27
CA VAL A 71 -10.50 -19.26 11.38
C VAL A 71 -11.83 -19.68 10.77
N ALA A 72 -11.91 -20.90 10.22
CA ALA A 72 -13.14 -21.42 9.62
C ALA A 72 -14.26 -21.51 10.67
N LYS A 73 -13.96 -21.98 11.89
CA LYS A 73 -14.93 -21.99 12.99
C LYS A 73 -15.40 -20.58 13.36
N ALA A 74 -14.49 -19.61 13.41
CA ALA A 74 -14.83 -18.22 13.72
C ALA A 74 -15.72 -17.59 12.64
N LEU A 75 -15.48 -17.88 11.35
CA LEU A 75 -16.17 -17.27 10.22
C LEU A 75 -17.48 -17.98 9.83
N PHE A 76 -17.48 -19.31 9.82
CA PHE A 76 -18.62 -20.13 9.38
C PHE A 76 -19.47 -20.64 10.57
N GLY A 77 -18.96 -20.57 11.80
CA GLY A 77 -19.69 -21.00 12.98
C GLY A 77 -20.01 -22.50 12.93
N ARG A 78 -21.31 -22.83 12.94
CA ARG A 78 -21.82 -24.21 12.86
C ARG A 78 -22.29 -24.61 11.46
N ASN A 79 -22.11 -23.75 10.46
CA ASN A 79 -22.57 -24.03 9.11
C ASN A 79 -21.74 -25.18 8.50
N ALA A 80 -22.41 -26.02 7.70
CA ALA A 80 -21.71 -27.02 6.90
C ALA A 80 -20.85 -26.32 5.84
N THR A 81 -19.58 -26.67 5.78
CA THR A 81 -18.61 -26.09 4.85
C THR A 81 -18.17 -27.13 3.82
N ASN A 82 -18.04 -26.71 2.57
CA ASN A 82 -17.34 -27.48 1.55
C ASN A 82 -15.88 -27.03 1.52
N VAL A 83 -14.96 -27.97 1.61
CA VAL A 83 -13.52 -27.72 1.47
C VAL A 83 -13.09 -28.26 0.12
N ALA A 84 -12.46 -27.43 -0.71
CA ALA A 84 -11.97 -27.87 -2.01
C ALA A 84 -10.96 -29.03 -1.85
N ALA A 85 -11.03 -30.03 -2.72
CA ALA A 85 -10.25 -31.26 -2.57
C ALA A 85 -8.73 -31.01 -2.65
N ASP A 86 -8.33 -29.97 -3.37
CA ASP A 86 -6.96 -29.55 -3.60
C ASP A 86 -6.37 -28.70 -2.44
N CYS A 87 -7.16 -28.44 -1.40
CA CYS A 87 -6.69 -27.87 -0.13
C CYS A 87 -5.77 -28.81 0.67
N ARG A 88 -5.68 -30.09 0.29
CA ARG A 88 -4.92 -31.11 1.01
C ARG A 88 -3.45 -31.19 0.63
N THR A 89 -3.02 -30.48 -0.41
CA THR A 89 -1.65 -30.51 -0.94
C THR A 89 -1.10 -29.09 -1.08
N SER A 90 0.10 -28.84 -0.57
CA SER A 90 0.83 -27.57 -0.73
C SER A 90 1.86 -27.60 -1.85
N SER A 91 2.01 -28.75 -2.53
CA SER A 91 2.92 -28.97 -3.65
C SER A 91 2.18 -29.43 -4.91
N THR A 92 2.70 -29.05 -6.08
CA THR A 92 2.23 -29.55 -7.38
C THR A 92 2.64 -31.01 -7.60
N ALA A 93 2.11 -31.64 -8.66
CA ALA A 93 2.51 -33.00 -9.06
C ALA A 93 4.01 -33.13 -9.41
N LEU A 94 4.69 -32.01 -9.71
CA LEU A 94 6.13 -31.94 -9.98
C LEU A 94 6.96 -31.71 -8.70
N GLY A 95 6.33 -31.63 -7.52
CA GLY A 95 7.00 -31.38 -6.25
C GLY A 95 7.33 -29.90 -5.97
N GLU A 96 6.88 -28.98 -6.83
CA GLU A 96 7.07 -27.54 -6.64
C GLU A 96 6.04 -26.97 -5.67
N ALA A 97 6.31 -25.81 -5.07
CA ALA A 97 5.35 -25.12 -4.21
C ALA A 97 4.10 -24.71 -5.01
N ASP A 98 2.90 -25.14 -4.58
CA ASP A 98 1.64 -24.77 -5.21
C ASP A 98 1.25 -23.33 -4.82
N THR A 99 1.26 -22.42 -5.80
CA THR A 99 0.86 -21.01 -5.63
C THR A 99 -0.65 -20.80 -5.65
N GLY A 100 -1.42 -21.88 -5.83
CA GLY A 100 -2.88 -21.86 -5.82
C GLY A 100 -3.49 -21.47 -4.46
N LEU A 101 -4.80 -21.24 -4.50
CA LEU A 101 -5.60 -20.94 -3.32
C LEU A 101 -6.34 -22.21 -2.88
N CYS A 102 -6.35 -22.49 -1.57
CA CYS A 102 -7.33 -23.35 -0.96
C CYS A 102 -8.62 -22.55 -0.76
N MET A 103 -9.77 -23.15 -1.05
CA MET A 103 -11.08 -22.53 -0.84
C MET A 103 -11.96 -23.38 0.08
N ILE A 104 -12.58 -22.70 1.03
CA ILE A 104 -13.63 -23.22 1.92
C ILE A 104 -14.87 -22.35 1.70
N ASP A 105 -16.01 -22.96 1.40
CA ASP A 105 -17.25 -22.23 1.19
C ASP A 105 -18.44 -22.82 1.93
N SER A 106 -19.52 -22.04 2.00
CA SER A 106 -20.80 -22.45 2.58
C SER A 106 -21.93 -21.68 1.91
N GLY A 107 -23.08 -22.33 1.74
CA GLY A 107 -24.27 -21.74 1.12
C GLY A 107 -24.35 -21.96 -0.39
N ALA A 108 -25.11 -21.11 -1.08
CA ALA A 108 -25.41 -21.30 -2.50
C ALA A 108 -24.65 -20.27 -3.35
N ARG A 109 -23.46 -20.66 -3.82
CA ARG A 109 -22.56 -19.83 -4.64
C ARG A 109 -23.27 -19.22 -5.85
N ASP A 110 -23.90 -20.06 -6.65
CA ASP A 110 -24.46 -19.70 -7.96
C ASP A 110 -25.88 -19.13 -7.89
N HIS A 111 -26.49 -19.09 -6.70
CA HIS A 111 -27.83 -18.54 -6.53
C HIS A 111 -27.74 -17.01 -6.33
N PRO A 112 -28.43 -16.19 -7.14
CA PRO A 112 -28.21 -14.74 -7.18
C PRO A 112 -28.56 -14.02 -5.87
N THR A 113 -29.48 -14.58 -5.09
CA THR A 113 -30.05 -13.94 -3.90
C THR A 113 -29.81 -14.71 -2.61
N ALA A 114 -29.21 -15.90 -2.67
CA ALA A 114 -29.04 -16.73 -1.49
C ALA A 114 -27.76 -16.37 -0.72
N ALA A 115 -27.73 -16.72 0.56
CA ALA A 115 -26.55 -16.55 1.38
C ALA A 115 -25.40 -17.40 0.84
N TYR A 116 -24.21 -16.80 0.82
CA TYR A 116 -22.96 -17.46 0.43
C TYR A 116 -21.82 -16.88 1.26
N SER A 117 -20.86 -17.71 1.63
CA SER A 117 -19.63 -17.27 2.30
C SER A 117 -18.47 -18.10 1.79
N MET A 118 -17.32 -17.47 1.66
CA MET A 118 -16.11 -18.07 1.13
C MET A 118 -14.91 -17.57 1.90
N LEU A 119 -14.02 -18.49 2.24
CA LEU A 119 -12.67 -18.25 2.72
C LEU A 119 -11.72 -18.87 1.70
N ALA A 120 -10.89 -18.06 1.07
CA ALA A 120 -9.80 -18.48 0.20
C ALA A 120 -8.47 -18.07 0.85
N PHE A 121 -7.45 -18.91 0.78
CA PHE A 121 -6.12 -18.59 1.30
C PHE A 121 -5.05 -19.31 0.49
N SER A 122 -3.84 -18.75 0.43
CA SER A 122 -2.71 -19.39 -0.25
C SER A 122 -2.47 -20.79 0.33
N LYS A 123 -2.36 -21.80 -0.54
CA LYS A 123 -1.99 -23.17 -0.12
C LYS A 123 -0.63 -23.17 0.60
N ASN A 124 0.27 -22.32 0.14
CA ASN A 124 1.46 -21.91 0.86
C ASN A 124 1.17 -20.61 1.62
N ILE A 125 0.64 -20.74 2.84
CA ILE A 125 0.17 -19.60 3.63
C ILE A 125 1.26 -18.54 3.90
N GLY A 126 2.54 -18.92 3.86
CA GLY A 126 3.67 -17.98 3.94
C GLY A 126 3.75 -16.96 2.80
N MET A 127 2.92 -17.08 1.76
CA MET A 127 2.69 -16.02 0.75
C MET A 127 1.81 -14.88 1.28
N GLY A 128 0.96 -15.17 2.27
CA GLY A 128 0.21 -14.18 3.03
C GLY A 128 -1.03 -13.63 2.36
N ASP A 129 -1.63 -14.35 1.41
CA ASP A 129 -2.92 -13.95 0.81
C ASP A 129 -4.07 -14.72 1.47
N ILE A 130 -5.05 -13.98 2.01
CA ILE A 130 -6.27 -14.53 2.63
C ILE A 130 -7.45 -13.64 2.23
N VAL A 131 -8.52 -14.25 1.72
CA VAL A 131 -9.75 -13.57 1.34
C VAL A 131 -10.93 -14.25 2.01
N PHE A 132 -11.66 -13.51 2.82
CA PHE A 132 -13.01 -13.86 3.26
C PHE A 132 -14.01 -12.93 2.60
N ALA A 133 -15.08 -13.49 2.05
CA ALA A 133 -16.20 -12.73 1.53
C ALA A 133 -17.52 -13.38 1.95
N ARG A 134 -18.48 -12.54 2.32
CA ARG A 134 -19.82 -12.96 2.70
C ARG A 134 -20.87 -12.18 1.92
N ARG A 135 -21.86 -12.91 1.42
CA ARG A 135 -23.11 -12.40 0.90
C ARG A 135 -24.24 -12.91 1.78
N SER A 136 -24.98 -12.01 2.39
CA SER A 136 -26.23 -12.36 3.08
C SER A 136 -27.33 -12.66 2.05
N ALA A 137 -28.26 -13.55 2.40
CA ALA A 137 -29.46 -13.71 1.59
C ALA A 137 -30.25 -12.39 1.57
N PHE A 138 -30.80 -12.03 0.42
CA PHE A 138 -31.59 -10.80 0.28
C PHE A 138 -32.78 -11.02 -0.65
N ASN A 139 -33.85 -10.26 -0.44
CA ASN A 139 -35.00 -10.25 -1.34
C ASN A 139 -34.85 -9.07 -2.31
N PRO A 140 -34.69 -9.29 -3.63
CA PRO A 140 -34.54 -8.22 -4.61
C PRO A 140 -35.79 -7.34 -4.73
N GLY A 141 -36.98 -7.85 -4.35
CA GLY A 141 -38.22 -7.08 -4.30
C GLY A 141 -38.45 -6.34 -2.98
N SER A 142 -37.47 -6.32 -2.06
CA SER A 142 -37.60 -5.61 -0.80
C SER A 142 -37.44 -4.10 -0.99
N GLU A 143 -38.45 -3.34 -0.58
CA GLU A 143 -38.37 -1.87 -0.49
C GLU A 143 -37.70 -1.39 0.82
N THR A 144 -37.42 -2.32 1.75
CA THR A 144 -36.74 -1.97 3.01
C THR A 144 -35.28 -1.58 2.74
N LEU A 145 -34.93 -0.35 3.10
CA LEU A 145 -33.56 0.13 3.04
C LEU A 145 -32.66 -0.65 4.01
N PRO A 146 -31.38 -0.88 3.66
CA PRO A 146 -30.42 -1.44 4.59
C PRO A 146 -30.33 -0.58 5.86
N PRO A 147 -30.15 -1.18 7.05
CA PRO A 147 -29.97 -0.42 8.27
C PRO A 147 -28.70 0.44 8.19
N ALA A 148 -28.78 1.67 8.72
CA ALA A 148 -27.60 2.52 8.84
C ALA A 148 -26.65 1.96 9.90
N VAL A 149 -25.36 1.90 9.56
CA VAL A 149 -24.28 1.45 10.45
C VAL A 149 -24.07 2.45 11.57
N ARG A 150 -24.03 1.93 12.80
CA ARG A 150 -23.85 2.69 14.04
C ARG A 150 -22.43 2.61 14.59
N LEU A 151 -21.59 1.72 14.07
CA LEU A 151 -20.16 1.66 14.41
C LEU A 151 -19.46 3.01 14.25
N SER A 152 -18.76 3.44 15.32
CA SER A 152 -17.83 4.55 15.24
C SER A 152 -16.59 4.16 14.43
N ASP A 153 -15.85 5.16 13.92
CA ASP A 153 -14.59 4.87 13.20
C ASP A 153 -13.55 4.21 14.12
N ALA A 154 -13.51 4.58 15.40
CA ALA A 154 -12.62 3.97 16.39
C ALA A 154 -12.98 2.50 16.66
N ASP A 155 -14.26 2.19 16.82
CA ASP A 155 -14.72 0.80 17.03
C ASP A 155 -14.49 -0.06 15.79
N ALA A 156 -14.77 0.49 14.60
CA ALA A 156 -14.50 -0.20 13.34
C ALA A 156 -13.01 -0.52 13.17
N TYR A 157 -12.14 0.44 13.50
CA TYR A 157 -10.69 0.24 13.44
C TYR A 157 -10.20 -0.84 14.43
N ASN A 158 -10.63 -0.77 15.69
CA ASN A 158 -10.27 -1.76 16.70
C ASN A 158 -10.77 -3.16 16.33
N ARG A 159 -11.99 -3.24 15.80
CA ARG A 159 -12.57 -4.50 15.34
C ARG A 159 -11.85 -5.06 14.11
N ALA A 160 -11.46 -4.22 13.16
CA ALA A 160 -10.67 -4.63 12.01
C ALA A 160 -9.32 -5.24 12.43
N ARG A 161 -8.64 -4.64 13.40
CA ARG A 161 -7.39 -5.18 13.95
C ARG A 161 -7.58 -6.56 14.57
N ALA A 162 -8.63 -6.74 15.38
CA ALA A 162 -8.95 -8.03 15.97
C ALA A 162 -9.31 -9.10 14.93
N VAL A 163 -10.03 -8.73 13.86
CA VAL A 163 -10.34 -9.64 12.74
C VAL A 163 -9.07 -10.06 12.01
N VAL A 164 -8.16 -9.12 11.73
CA VAL A 164 -6.90 -9.41 11.04
C VAL A 164 -5.97 -10.28 11.90
N GLU A 165 -5.91 -10.03 13.21
CA GLU A 165 -5.22 -10.89 14.19
C GLU A 165 -5.83 -12.31 14.21
N MET A 166 -7.15 -12.43 14.15
CA MET A 166 -7.84 -13.74 14.05
C MET A 166 -7.48 -14.49 12.75
N MET A 167 -7.22 -13.78 11.64
CA MET A 167 -6.70 -14.37 10.40
C MET A 167 -5.22 -14.77 10.47
N GLY A 168 -4.59 -14.75 11.65
CA GLY A 168 -3.22 -15.21 11.85
C GLY A 168 -2.14 -14.15 11.61
N VAL A 169 -2.53 -12.90 11.31
CA VAL A 169 -1.56 -11.80 11.17
C VAL A 169 -0.97 -11.47 12.54
N PRO A 170 0.37 -11.36 12.67
CA PRO A 170 1.00 -11.03 13.94
C PRO A 170 0.62 -9.65 14.44
N LYS A 171 0.23 -9.55 15.71
CA LYS A 171 -0.17 -8.28 16.34
C LYS A 171 0.91 -7.19 16.28
N SER A 172 2.19 -7.56 16.34
CA SER A 172 3.31 -6.62 16.24
C SER A 172 3.49 -6.02 14.84
N GLU A 173 2.83 -6.59 13.82
CA GLU A 173 2.86 -6.09 12.44
C GLU A 173 1.61 -5.28 12.06
N ILE A 174 0.62 -5.23 12.96
CA ILE A 174 -0.61 -4.45 12.79
C ILE A 174 -0.40 -3.09 13.48
N PRO A 175 -0.23 -2.00 12.71
CA PRO A 175 0.03 -0.68 13.30
C PRO A 175 -1.10 -0.26 14.22
N VAL A 176 -0.74 0.39 15.31
CA VAL A 176 -1.67 1.04 16.24
C VAL A 176 -1.57 2.54 16.05
N ALA A 177 -2.68 3.18 15.73
CA ALA A 177 -2.72 4.63 15.69
C ALA A 177 -2.28 5.22 17.06
N PRO A 178 -1.33 6.17 17.09
CA PRO A 178 -0.98 6.89 18.30
C PRO A 178 -2.21 7.57 18.93
N ALA A 179 -2.24 7.65 20.26
CA ALA A 179 -3.38 8.22 21.00
C ALA A 179 -3.65 9.70 20.64
N ASP A 180 -2.64 10.43 20.22
CA ASP A 180 -2.66 11.85 19.83
C ASP A 180 -2.63 12.08 18.30
N ALA A 181 -2.83 11.02 17.51
CA ALA A 181 -2.77 11.11 16.06
C ALA A 181 -3.84 12.08 15.52
N LYS A 182 -3.38 13.18 14.90
CA LYS A 182 -4.25 14.15 14.22
C LYS A 182 -4.76 13.67 12.87
N ASN A 183 -4.10 12.65 12.30
CA ASN A 183 -4.50 12.06 11.04
C ASN A 183 -5.81 11.30 11.22
N LYS A 184 -6.72 11.45 10.25
CA LYS A 184 -7.95 10.67 10.24
C LYS A 184 -7.61 9.18 10.23
N MET A 185 -8.30 8.40 11.06
CA MET A 185 -8.19 6.95 11.05
C MET A 185 -8.43 6.41 9.63
N PRO A 186 -7.81 5.28 9.24
CA PRO A 186 -7.94 4.71 7.90
C PRO A 186 -9.28 3.97 7.74
N VAL A 187 -10.38 4.65 8.09
CA VAL A 187 -11.74 4.17 8.04
C VAL A 187 -12.52 5.03 7.06
N ARG A 188 -13.17 4.36 6.10
CA ARG A 188 -14.09 4.95 5.15
C ARG A 188 -15.47 4.35 5.37
N SER A 189 -16.51 5.15 5.10
CA SER A 189 -17.89 4.65 5.16
C SER A 189 -18.42 4.52 3.74
N LEU A 190 -18.97 3.35 3.39
CA LEU A 190 -19.78 3.21 2.19
C LEU A 190 -21.13 3.85 2.48
N VAL A 191 -21.45 4.89 1.72
CA VAL A 191 -22.70 5.65 1.85
C VAL A 191 -23.52 5.39 0.60
N ILE A 192 -24.75 4.91 0.80
CA ILE A 192 -25.74 4.85 -0.26
C ILE A 192 -26.67 6.05 -0.13
N GLY A 193 -26.96 6.69 -1.24
CA GLY A 193 -27.98 7.72 -1.35
C GLY A 193 -28.99 7.31 -2.41
N ALA A 194 -30.26 7.55 -2.15
CA ALA A 194 -31.25 7.53 -3.22
C ALA A 194 -31.17 8.88 -3.94
N ASP A 195 -30.76 8.91 -5.21
CA ASP A 195 -30.81 10.13 -6.01
C ASP A 195 -31.59 9.89 -7.31
N GLN A 196 -32.80 10.47 -7.37
CA GLN A 196 -33.52 10.84 -8.60
C GLN A 196 -34.44 12.06 -8.36
N ARG A 197 -34.02 13.02 -7.54
CA ARG A 197 -34.69 14.34 -7.53
C ARG A 197 -33.66 15.44 -7.80
N ALA A 198 -34.00 16.35 -8.70
CA ALA A 198 -33.12 17.37 -9.29
C ALA A 198 -32.52 18.36 -8.27
N ASP A 199 -32.94 18.29 -7.01
CA ASP A 199 -32.63 19.14 -5.88
C ASP A 199 -31.67 18.49 -4.84
N GLY A 200 -31.15 17.28 -5.09
CA GLY A 200 -29.97 16.73 -4.39
C GLY A 200 -30.11 16.45 -2.89
N GLY A 201 -31.35 16.33 -2.38
CA GLY A 201 -31.66 16.22 -0.95
C GLY A 201 -32.00 14.82 -0.42
N GLY A 202 -31.70 13.74 -1.15
CA GLY A 202 -32.04 12.37 -0.72
C GLY A 202 -31.32 11.95 0.56
N PRO A 203 -31.94 11.12 1.43
CA PRO A 203 -31.30 10.61 2.63
C PRO A 203 -30.09 9.75 2.26
N ARG A 204 -28.93 10.14 2.80
CA ARG A 204 -27.67 9.39 2.68
C ARG A 204 -27.48 8.55 3.92
N ILE A 205 -27.36 7.24 3.75
CA ILE A 205 -27.16 6.30 4.85
C ILE A 205 -25.84 5.57 4.68
N ALA A 206 -25.03 5.55 5.74
CA ALA A 206 -23.82 4.74 5.79
C ALA A 206 -24.21 3.28 6.05
N VAL A 207 -23.81 2.36 5.18
CA VAL A 207 -24.20 0.93 5.26
C VAL A 207 -23.04 0.01 5.56
N GLN A 208 -21.81 0.51 5.51
CA GLN A 208 -20.62 -0.28 5.79
C GLN A 208 -19.45 0.60 6.20
N LYS A 209 -18.60 0.10 7.10
CA LYS A 209 -17.27 0.64 7.37
C LYS A 209 -16.23 -0.21 6.64
N VAL A 210 -15.31 0.45 5.94
CA VAL A 210 -14.17 -0.16 5.27
C VAL A 210 -12.91 0.37 5.94
N VAL A 211 -12.14 -0.54 6.52
CA VAL A 211 -10.89 -0.22 7.22
C VAL A 211 -9.72 -0.78 6.41
N THR A 212 -8.69 0.05 6.20
CA THR A 212 -7.44 -0.37 5.56
C THR A 212 -6.31 -0.34 6.58
N LEU A 213 -5.63 -1.46 6.77
CA LEU A 213 -4.52 -1.63 7.69
C LEU A 213 -3.26 -1.94 6.88
N PRO A 214 -2.30 -1.01 6.78
CA PRO A 214 -1.01 -1.34 6.17
C PRO A 214 -0.23 -2.28 7.09
N ARG A 215 0.61 -3.15 6.54
CA ARG A 215 1.64 -3.84 7.32
C ARG A 215 2.69 -2.82 7.75
N ALA A 216 3.09 -2.85 9.01
CA ALA A 216 4.17 -1.99 9.50
C ALA A 216 4.96 -2.68 10.60
N PHE A 217 6.25 -2.39 10.68
CA PHE A 217 7.12 -2.87 11.76
C PHE A 217 7.52 -1.74 12.68
N VAL A 218 7.68 -2.06 13.96
CA VAL A 218 8.28 -1.16 14.95
C VAL A 218 9.77 -1.00 14.63
N LEU A 219 10.26 0.24 14.69
CA LEU A 219 11.69 0.56 14.61
C LEU A 219 12.25 0.65 16.03
N PRO A 220 13.12 -0.28 16.46
CA PRO A 220 13.68 -0.25 17.81
C PRO A 220 14.38 1.08 18.09
N GLY A 221 13.95 1.85 19.08
CA GLY A 221 14.56 3.18 19.38
C GLY A 221 14.26 4.29 18.36
N GLY A 222 13.50 4.01 17.30
CA GLY A 222 13.07 4.98 16.29
C GLY A 222 14.15 5.45 15.32
N LEU A 223 13.74 5.93 14.15
CA LEU A 223 14.61 6.57 13.16
C LEU A 223 14.46 8.09 13.27
N LYS A 224 15.53 8.78 13.69
CA LYS A 224 15.57 10.25 13.74
C LYS A 224 15.84 10.81 12.34
N LEU A 225 14.88 11.55 11.81
CA LEU A 225 14.98 12.24 10.54
C LEU A 225 15.81 13.53 10.66
N PRO A 226 16.40 14.03 9.55
CA PRO A 226 17.05 15.35 9.49
C PRO A 226 16.19 16.50 10.03
N THR A 227 14.88 16.41 9.88
CA THR A 227 13.91 17.38 10.42
C THR A 227 13.78 17.37 11.95
N GLY A 228 14.41 16.40 12.62
CA GLY A 228 14.27 16.16 14.05
C GLY A 228 13.06 15.30 14.43
N GLN A 229 12.18 14.99 13.48
CA GLN A 229 11.08 14.03 13.68
C GLN A 229 11.62 12.61 13.90
N VAL A 230 10.92 11.80 14.68
CA VAL A 230 11.29 10.40 14.91
C VAL A 230 10.21 9.49 14.32
N LEU A 231 10.61 8.63 13.38
CA LEU A 231 9.76 7.56 12.88
C LEU A 231 9.87 6.35 13.81
N SER A 232 8.77 5.99 14.45
CA SER A 232 8.68 4.83 15.33
C SER A 232 8.33 3.53 14.59
N HIS A 233 7.80 3.64 13.38
CA HIS A 233 7.38 2.52 12.56
C HIS A 233 7.81 2.72 11.12
N VAL A 234 8.00 1.62 10.40
CA VAL A 234 8.20 1.60 8.94
C VAL A 234 7.10 0.77 8.29
N ILE A 235 6.56 1.27 7.17
CA ILE A 235 5.59 0.53 6.37
C ILE A 235 6.32 -0.59 5.64
N ALA A 236 5.70 -1.77 5.59
CA ALA A 236 6.22 -2.92 4.89
C ALA A 236 5.24 -3.41 3.81
N PRO A 237 5.66 -4.34 2.94
CA PRO A 237 4.80 -4.90 1.92
C PRO A 237 3.64 -5.67 2.56
N GLY A 238 2.46 -5.49 1.97
CA GLY A 238 1.24 -6.14 2.39
C GLY A 238 0.31 -5.23 3.17
N GLY A 239 -0.94 -5.66 3.24
CA GLY A 239 -1.99 -4.91 3.92
C GLY A 239 -3.27 -5.71 4.02
N ALA A 240 -4.18 -5.19 4.82
CA ALA A 240 -5.49 -5.78 5.03
C ALA A 240 -6.59 -4.75 4.77
N THR A 241 -7.65 -5.18 4.11
CA THR A 241 -8.90 -4.45 3.97
C THR A 241 -10.01 -5.24 4.65
N VAL A 242 -10.69 -4.61 5.60
CA VAL A 242 -11.82 -5.22 6.32
C VAL A 242 -13.05 -4.38 6.08
N ALA A 243 -14.10 -4.99 5.55
CA ALA A 243 -15.41 -4.36 5.40
C ALA A 243 -16.40 -4.98 6.40
N MET A 244 -17.08 -4.14 7.17
CA MET A 244 -17.98 -4.60 8.24
C MET A 244 -19.19 -3.68 8.40
N ASP A 245 -20.26 -4.26 8.90
CA ASP A 245 -21.44 -3.56 9.43
C ASP A 245 -21.55 -3.83 10.95
N ASP A 246 -22.68 -3.46 11.54
CA ASP A 246 -22.94 -3.67 12.97
C ASP A 246 -23.09 -5.15 13.37
N GLY A 247 -23.18 -6.08 12.40
CA GLY A 247 -23.22 -7.52 12.65
C GLY A 247 -21.89 -8.03 13.21
N SER A 248 -21.85 -9.21 13.84
CA SER A 248 -20.66 -9.73 14.56
C SER A 248 -19.52 -10.26 13.68
N LEU A 249 -19.79 -10.60 12.43
CA LEU A 249 -18.79 -11.06 11.46
C LEU A 249 -18.51 -9.97 10.42
N PRO A 250 -17.27 -9.89 9.89
CA PRO A 250 -16.98 -9.01 8.76
C PRO A 250 -17.78 -9.46 7.51
N GLN A 251 -18.07 -8.51 6.62
CA GLN A 251 -18.63 -8.81 5.29
C GLN A 251 -17.53 -9.19 4.30
N MET A 252 -16.35 -8.59 4.48
CA MET A 252 -15.16 -8.91 3.69
C MET A 252 -13.92 -8.76 4.55
N VAL A 253 -12.97 -9.66 4.37
CA VAL A 253 -11.59 -9.52 4.82
C VAL A 253 -10.72 -9.85 3.64
N ARG A 254 -9.76 -9.00 3.32
CA ARG A 254 -8.78 -9.25 2.28
C ARG A 254 -7.42 -8.88 2.82
N ILE A 255 -6.54 -9.87 2.94
CA ILE A 255 -5.14 -9.72 3.33
C ILE A 255 -4.37 -10.07 2.06
N ASP A 256 -3.53 -9.14 1.62
CA ASP A 256 -2.69 -9.33 0.44
C ASP A 256 -1.22 -9.14 0.85
N GLY A 257 -0.35 -10.00 0.33
CA GLY A 257 1.10 -9.82 0.38
C GLY A 257 1.68 -9.77 1.79
N TRP A 258 1.07 -10.45 2.76
CA TRP A 258 1.56 -10.53 4.14
C TRP A 258 2.55 -11.70 4.34
N PHE A 259 3.53 -11.79 3.44
CA PHE A 259 4.42 -12.95 3.34
C PHE A 259 5.40 -13.05 4.53
N ASP A 260 5.88 -14.27 4.75
CA ASP A 260 6.85 -14.68 5.79
C ASP A 260 8.27 -14.20 5.45
N ALA A 261 8.42 -12.90 5.34
CA ALA A 261 9.65 -12.24 4.99
C ALA A 261 10.57 -12.10 6.19
N GLN A 262 11.88 -12.22 5.96
CA GLN A 262 12.91 -11.74 6.87
C GLN A 262 13.65 -10.58 6.22
N MET A 263 14.32 -9.76 7.02
CA MET A 263 15.29 -8.79 6.49
C MET A 263 16.34 -9.53 5.66
N ASP A 264 16.69 -8.98 4.50
CA ASP A 264 17.69 -9.55 3.63
C ASP A 264 19.05 -9.62 4.36
N PRO A 265 19.60 -10.82 4.61
CA PRO A 265 20.83 -10.99 5.38
C PRO A 265 22.06 -10.46 4.64
N LYS A 266 21.95 -10.14 3.35
CA LYS A 266 23.04 -9.66 2.50
C LYS A 266 23.13 -8.15 2.39
N LEU A 267 22.25 -7.41 3.06
CA LEU A 267 22.29 -5.95 3.05
C LEU A 267 23.60 -5.43 3.65
N ASP A 268 24.30 -4.59 2.90
CA ASP A 268 25.44 -3.82 3.39
C ASP A 268 25.08 -2.32 3.43
N PRO A 269 24.94 -1.71 4.63
CA PRO A 269 24.70 -0.27 4.77
C PRO A 269 25.77 0.63 4.14
N ARG A 270 26.98 0.11 3.88
CA ARG A 270 28.03 0.87 3.20
C ARG A 270 27.71 1.10 1.73
N LEU A 271 26.84 0.28 1.15
CA LEU A 271 26.32 0.42 -0.22
C LEU A 271 25.04 1.27 -0.28
N ALA A 272 24.71 1.99 0.81
CA ALA A 272 23.57 2.90 0.84
C ALA A 272 23.75 4.04 -0.16
N LYS A 273 22.73 4.29 -0.98
CA LYS A 273 22.73 5.33 -2.00
C LYS A 273 22.76 6.72 -1.36
N THR A 274 23.44 7.66 -2.02
CA THR A 274 23.39 9.07 -1.66
C THR A 274 22.02 9.65 -2.02
N THR A 275 21.61 10.72 -1.33
CA THR A 275 20.35 11.41 -1.64
C THR A 275 20.34 11.95 -3.07
N ALA A 276 21.49 12.41 -3.57
CA ALA A 276 21.65 12.86 -4.95
C ALA A 276 21.45 11.73 -5.97
N ALA A 277 22.01 10.53 -5.71
CA ALA A 277 21.81 9.35 -6.56
C ALA A 277 20.33 8.95 -6.60
N LEU A 278 19.68 8.86 -5.44
CA LEU A 278 18.24 8.58 -5.34
C LEU A 278 17.39 9.63 -6.05
N THR A 279 17.74 10.91 -5.91
CA THR A 279 17.05 12.01 -6.61
C THR A 279 17.11 11.82 -8.12
N ASN A 280 18.29 11.49 -8.66
CA ASN A 280 18.44 11.27 -10.09
C ASN A 280 17.71 10.01 -10.56
N GLU A 281 17.86 8.89 -9.87
CA GLU A 281 17.19 7.62 -10.18
C GLU A 281 15.66 7.76 -10.19
N ILE A 282 15.09 8.35 -9.13
CA ILE A 282 13.65 8.58 -9.03
C ILE A 282 13.17 9.54 -10.13
N THR A 283 13.92 10.60 -10.40
CA THR A 283 13.58 11.55 -11.47
C THR A 283 13.60 10.89 -12.84
N ASP A 284 14.61 10.09 -13.13
CA ASP A 284 14.78 9.42 -14.41
C ASP A 284 13.69 8.38 -14.64
N ASP A 285 13.35 7.57 -13.63
CA ASP A 285 12.27 6.58 -13.67
C ASP A 285 10.90 7.25 -13.85
N LEU A 286 10.57 8.23 -13.01
CA LEU A 286 9.30 8.96 -13.12
C LEU A 286 9.16 9.69 -14.46
N TYR A 287 10.24 10.27 -14.98
CA TYR A 287 10.23 10.90 -16.29
C TYR A 287 10.12 9.87 -17.42
N GLY A 288 10.76 8.71 -17.30
CA GLY A 288 10.57 7.57 -18.21
C GLY A 288 9.11 7.14 -18.29
N GLU A 289 8.43 7.06 -17.14
CA GLU A 289 7.00 6.71 -16.98
C GLU A 289 6.02 7.83 -17.40
N GLY A 290 6.51 8.90 -18.03
CA GLY A 290 5.66 9.96 -18.55
C GLY A 290 5.24 11.04 -17.54
N VAL A 291 5.78 11.04 -16.31
CA VAL A 291 5.53 12.14 -15.36
C VAL A 291 6.25 13.39 -15.85
N ARG A 292 5.47 14.40 -16.25
CA ARG A 292 5.98 15.72 -16.69
C ARG A 292 5.64 16.84 -15.72
N GLN A 293 4.58 16.66 -14.95
CA GLN A 293 4.13 17.58 -13.91
C GLN A 293 3.65 16.79 -12.70
N VAL A 294 3.90 17.34 -11.52
CA VAL A 294 3.54 16.71 -10.25
C VAL A 294 2.46 17.55 -9.59
N GLY A 295 1.28 16.95 -9.39
CA GLY A 295 0.20 17.53 -8.61
C GLY A 295 0.45 17.31 -7.12
N SER A 296 0.84 16.10 -6.73
CA SER A 296 1.34 15.80 -5.38
C SER A 296 2.46 14.77 -5.43
N LEU A 297 3.44 14.93 -4.53
CA LEU A 297 4.54 13.99 -4.31
C LEU A 297 4.56 13.62 -2.84
N SER A 298 4.59 12.33 -2.54
CA SER A 298 4.81 11.83 -1.20
C SER A 298 5.85 10.72 -1.24
N ILE A 299 6.90 10.85 -0.43
CA ILE A 299 7.94 9.84 -0.31
C ILE A 299 7.96 9.33 1.12
N LEU A 300 7.94 8.01 1.27
CA LEU A 300 7.93 7.34 2.56
C LEU A 300 9.14 6.42 2.65
N ILE A 301 9.81 6.41 3.79
CA ILE A 301 10.77 5.36 4.13
C ILE A 301 9.96 4.08 4.39
N ALA A 302 10.29 3.00 3.69
CA ALA A 302 9.55 1.75 3.69
C ALA A 302 10.49 0.54 3.63
N LEU A 303 9.92 -0.64 3.82
CA LEU A 303 10.50 -1.89 3.39
C LEU A 303 9.76 -2.35 2.12
N ARG A 304 10.49 -2.98 1.19
CA ARG A 304 9.91 -3.60 0.00
C ARG A 304 10.19 -5.11 -0.03
N ARG A 305 9.40 -5.84 -0.82
CA ARG A 305 9.69 -7.25 -1.13
C ARG A 305 10.79 -7.28 -2.18
N ALA A 306 11.82 -8.07 -1.94
CA ALA A 306 12.79 -8.47 -2.94
C ALA A 306 12.79 -9.99 -3.03
N TYR A 307 13.19 -10.52 -4.19
CA TYR A 307 13.42 -11.95 -4.35
C TYR A 307 14.92 -12.20 -4.28
N PRO A 308 15.36 -13.23 -3.54
CA PRO A 308 16.76 -13.64 -3.57
C PRO A 308 17.16 -14.03 -4.99
N ASN A 309 18.44 -13.86 -5.33
CA ASN A 309 18.97 -14.34 -6.60
C ASN A 309 18.74 -15.87 -6.69
N PRO A 310 18.11 -16.40 -7.77
CA PRO A 310 17.94 -17.85 -7.94
C PRO A 310 19.27 -18.62 -7.95
N ASP A 311 20.37 -17.98 -8.34
CA ASP A 311 21.71 -18.59 -8.39
C ASP A 311 22.50 -18.44 -7.08
N ASP A 312 21.83 -17.97 -6.01
CA ASP A 312 22.43 -17.84 -4.69
C ASP A 312 22.79 -19.21 -4.10
N PRO A 313 24.06 -19.49 -3.75
CA PRO A 313 24.43 -20.76 -3.13
C PRO A 313 23.82 -20.95 -1.73
N ASN A 314 23.36 -19.87 -1.07
CA ASN A 314 22.71 -19.90 0.24
C ASN A 314 21.40 -19.09 0.20
N PRO A 315 20.36 -19.58 -0.52
CA PRO A 315 19.10 -18.85 -0.63
C PRO A 315 18.42 -18.75 0.75
N PRO A 316 17.63 -17.69 1.00
CA PRO A 316 16.86 -17.58 2.23
C PRO A 316 15.92 -18.78 2.39
N LEU A 317 15.62 -19.11 3.65
CA LEU A 317 14.94 -20.33 4.09
C LEU A 317 13.59 -20.62 3.42
N CYS A 318 12.96 -19.61 2.80
CA CYS A 318 11.80 -19.77 1.92
C CYS A 318 12.02 -18.98 0.61
N PRO A 319 12.48 -19.63 -0.47
CA PRO A 319 12.74 -18.97 -1.75
C PRO A 319 11.51 -18.24 -2.33
N VAL A 320 10.31 -18.76 -2.07
CA VAL A 320 9.05 -18.21 -2.55
C VAL A 320 8.61 -16.99 -1.74
N CYS A 321 8.94 -16.93 -0.44
CA CYS A 321 8.51 -15.87 0.45
C CYS A 321 9.22 -14.54 0.13
N GLY A 322 10.47 -14.59 -0.35
CA GLY A 322 11.28 -13.41 -0.60
C GLY A 322 11.85 -12.81 0.69
N VAL A 323 12.51 -11.66 0.56
CA VAL A 323 13.18 -10.93 1.65
C VAL A 323 12.74 -9.47 1.69
N LEU A 324 12.94 -8.81 2.84
CA LEU A 324 12.68 -7.39 3.03
C LEU A 324 13.93 -6.59 2.78
N ARG A 325 13.83 -5.54 1.95
CA ARG A 325 14.90 -4.58 1.71
C ARG A 325 14.45 -3.14 2.03
N PRO A 326 15.34 -2.32 2.62
CA PRO A 326 15.14 -0.88 2.78
C PRO A 326 14.85 -0.18 1.45
N ALA A 327 13.75 0.56 1.40
CA ALA A 327 13.31 1.25 0.18
C ALA A 327 12.64 2.59 0.47
N LEU A 328 12.47 3.37 -0.59
CA LEU A 328 11.57 4.52 -0.64
C LEU A 328 10.32 4.15 -1.41
N LYS A 329 9.16 4.38 -0.80
CA LYS A 329 7.88 4.33 -1.50
C LYS A 329 7.52 5.73 -1.98
N VAL A 330 7.55 5.91 -3.30
CA VAL A 330 7.28 7.19 -3.97
C VAL A 330 5.88 7.13 -4.55
N ILE A 331 5.03 8.06 -4.11
CA ILE A 331 3.64 8.21 -4.53
C ILE A 331 3.54 9.54 -5.25
N VAL A 332 3.16 9.50 -6.52
CA VAL A 332 2.99 10.68 -7.35
C VAL A 332 1.56 10.74 -7.81
N SER A 333 0.93 11.92 -7.74
CA SER A 333 -0.28 12.20 -8.50
C SER A 333 0.00 13.26 -9.55
N GLN A 334 -0.53 13.09 -10.75
CA GLN A 334 -0.45 14.12 -11.80
C GLN A 334 -1.55 15.18 -11.57
N PRO A 335 -1.35 16.44 -11.97
CA PRO A 335 -2.38 17.46 -11.81
C PRO A 335 -3.55 17.22 -12.77
N GLY A 336 -4.79 17.27 -12.25
CA GLY A 336 -6.03 17.13 -13.01
C GLY A 336 -6.88 15.91 -12.61
N VAL A 337 -8.17 15.95 -12.92
CA VAL A 337 -9.15 14.86 -12.64
C VAL A 337 -9.40 13.99 -13.89
N GLY A 338 -8.80 14.37 -15.02
CA GLY A 338 -8.97 13.70 -16.30
C GLY A 338 -7.71 12.91 -16.68
N PRO A 339 -7.86 11.87 -17.50
CA PRO A 339 -6.72 11.17 -18.08
C PRO A 339 -5.77 12.13 -18.81
N VAL A 340 -4.48 12.06 -18.49
CA VAL A 340 -3.45 12.86 -19.14
C VAL A 340 -2.98 12.10 -20.38
N ALA A 341 -3.03 12.74 -21.55
CA ALA A 341 -2.45 12.18 -22.75
C ALA A 341 -0.93 12.11 -22.59
N SER A 342 -0.36 10.90 -22.53
CA SER A 342 1.09 10.74 -22.65
C SER A 342 1.54 11.04 -24.09
N SER A 343 2.84 11.31 -24.25
CA SER A 343 3.48 11.47 -25.57
C SER A 343 3.32 10.25 -26.49
N GLU A 344 2.93 9.10 -25.94
CA GLU A 344 2.70 7.86 -26.67
C GLU A 344 1.21 7.61 -26.99
N LYS A 345 0.32 8.57 -26.71
CA LYS A 345 -1.14 8.38 -26.77
C LYS A 345 -1.66 7.24 -25.86
N ALA A 346 -0.89 6.86 -24.85
CA ALA A 346 -1.30 5.91 -23.82
C ALA A 346 -1.94 6.63 -22.63
N TRP A 347 -2.97 6.02 -22.04
CA TRP A 347 -3.62 6.48 -20.82
C TRP A 347 -2.70 6.25 -19.61
N VAL A 348 -2.31 7.31 -18.90
CA VAL A 348 -1.57 7.19 -17.64
C VAL A 348 -2.55 7.35 -16.48
N ALA A 349 -2.48 6.43 -15.50
CA ALA A 349 -3.30 6.51 -14.30
C ALA A 349 -2.99 7.83 -13.54
N PRO A 350 -3.99 8.48 -12.91
CA PRO A 350 -3.82 9.77 -12.22
C PRO A 350 -2.89 9.69 -10.99
N GLY A 351 -2.43 8.49 -10.62
CA GLY A 351 -1.38 8.29 -9.64
C GLY A 351 -0.46 7.12 -9.98
N LEU A 352 0.80 7.26 -9.60
CA LEU A 352 1.86 6.27 -9.76
C LEU A 352 2.47 5.97 -8.38
N VAL A 353 2.68 4.69 -8.09
CA VAL A 353 3.38 4.24 -6.87
C VAL A 353 4.57 3.41 -7.30
N ARG A 354 5.76 3.79 -6.85
CA ARG A 354 7.03 3.10 -7.15
C ARG A 354 7.84 2.89 -5.88
N GLU A 355 8.67 1.85 -5.90
CA GLU A 355 9.57 1.51 -4.80
C GLU A 355 11.01 1.54 -5.31
N PHE A 356 11.89 2.24 -4.59
CA PHE A 356 13.29 2.41 -4.96
C PHE A 356 14.18 1.89 -3.83
N ASP A 357 15.13 1.02 -4.14
CA ASP A 357 16.08 0.53 -3.14
C ASP A 357 16.91 1.66 -2.55
N LEU A 358 17.08 1.64 -1.24
CA LEU A 358 18.04 2.51 -0.55
C LEU A 358 19.48 2.00 -0.66
N VAL A 359 19.68 0.73 -1.01
CA VAL A 359 21.00 0.10 -1.13
C VAL A 359 21.23 -0.29 -2.58
N GLU A 360 22.44 -0.08 -3.10
CA GLU A 360 22.79 -0.56 -4.43
C GLU A 360 22.72 -2.10 -4.52
N GLN A 361 22.40 -2.62 -5.71
CA GLN A 361 22.52 -4.04 -5.97
C GLN A 361 24.00 -4.42 -5.99
N THR A 362 24.33 -5.56 -5.38
CA THR A 362 25.68 -6.13 -5.52
C THR A 362 25.87 -6.66 -6.94
N ASP A 363 27.12 -6.76 -7.42
CA ASP A 363 27.40 -7.31 -8.75
C ASP A 363 26.92 -8.77 -8.92
N GLN A 364 26.72 -9.49 -7.82
CA GLN A 364 26.12 -10.83 -7.79
C GLN A 364 24.59 -10.82 -7.93
N GLU A 365 23.93 -9.68 -7.73
CA GLU A 365 22.46 -9.53 -7.84
C GLU A 365 22.02 -8.95 -9.19
N ARG A 366 22.97 -8.47 -10.01
CA ARG A 366 22.66 -7.95 -11.35
C ARG A 366 22.41 -9.13 -12.29
N PRO A 367 21.29 -9.14 -13.05
CA PRO A 367 21.12 -10.13 -14.11
C PRO A 367 22.31 -10.03 -15.07
N SER A 368 22.93 -11.18 -15.37
CA SER A 368 24.00 -11.28 -16.36
C SER A 368 23.50 -10.67 -17.67
N ARG A 369 24.16 -9.60 -18.12
CA ARG A 369 23.80 -8.87 -19.34
C ARG A 369 23.92 -9.72 -20.59
#